data_AF-A0A7S2VHH4-F1
#
_entry.id   AF-A0A7S2VHH4-F1
#
_cell.length_a   1.000
_cell.length_b   1.000
_cell.length_c   1.000
_cell.angle_alpha   90.00
_cell.angle_beta   90.00
_cell.angle_gamma   90.00
#
_symmetry.space_group_name_H-M   'P 1'
#
loop_
_entity.id
_entity.type
_entity.pdbx_description
1 polymer ?
#
loop_
_entity_poly.entity_id
_entity_poly.type
_entity_poly.pdbx_seq_one_letter_code
_entity_poly.pdbx_strand_id
1 'polypeptide(L)'
;QRSRFAHLADQEREAKRHRMLAEFEAQDSAAAQMEAVMSVVTQAWRCAECGVTSDHARRRADCAERGHTLSNVTATKTKWKCIGCQATASVFDRVLPDSCPQCGGKGFKQIPVQGTPRTAPMERDQFLPRGEELKYL
;
A
#
# COMPACT_ATOMS: atom_id res chain seq x y z
N GLN A 1 11.93 33.11 -38.48
CA GLN A 1 13.24 33.15 -37.79
C GLN A 1 13.18 32.21 -36.60
N ARG A 2 13.99 31.13 -36.54
CA ARG A 2 14.12 30.31 -35.33
C ARG A 2 15.19 30.95 -34.44
N SER A 3 14.92 31.09 -33.13
CA SER A 3 15.88 31.70 -32.22
C SER A 3 17.15 30.85 -32.14
N ARG A 4 18.31 31.49 -31.97
CA ARG A 4 19.63 30.84 -31.86
C ARG A 4 19.71 29.83 -30.69
N PHE A 5 18.80 29.94 -29.73
CA PHE A 5 18.69 29.08 -28.55
C PHE A 5 17.54 28.07 -28.63
N ALA A 6 16.82 27.99 -29.76
CA ALA A 6 15.70 27.06 -29.92
C ALA A 6 16.12 25.60 -29.65
N HIS A 7 17.30 25.22 -30.13
CA HIS A 7 17.86 23.89 -29.88
C HIS A 7 18.15 23.62 -28.39
N LEU A 8 18.61 24.62 -27.62
CA LEU A 8 18.83 24.45 -26.18
C LEU A 8 17.51 24.30 -25.42
N ALA A 9 16.49 25.07 -25.79
CA ALA A 9 15.16 24.96 -25.22
C ALA A 9 14.50 23.61 -25.55
N ASP A 10 14.70 23.09 -26.76
CA ASP A 10 14.20 21.77 -27.15
C ASP A 10 14.92 20.64 -26.39
N GLN A 11 16.25 20.73 -26.24
CA GLN A 11 17.03 19.78 -25.41
C GLN A 11 16.60 19.77 -23.94
N GLU A 12 16.31 20.94 -23.36
CA GLU A 12 15.83 21.03 -21.98
C GLU A 12 14.45 20.38 -21.81
N ARG A 13 13.54 20.60 -22.78
CA ARG A 13 12.22 19.96 -22.80
C ARG A 13 12.32 18.44 -22.93
N GLU A 14 13.20 17.96 -23.80
CA GLU A 14 13.48 16.52 -23.95
C GLU A 14 14.05 15.93 -22.66
N ALA A 15 15.03 16.60 -22.04
CA ALA A 15 15.60 16.16 -20.77
C ALA A 15 14.55 16.12 -19.63
N LYS A 16 13.66 17.12 -19.56
CA LYS A 16 12.56 17.15 -18.58
C LYS A 16 11.61 15.97 -18.81
N ARG A 17 11.22 15.70 -20.06
CA ARG A 17 10.39 14.54 -20.42
C ARG A 17 11.05 13.21 -20.04
N HIS A 18 12.34 13.03 -20.35
CA HIS A 18 13.07 11.81 -19.99
C HIS A 18 13.15 11.58 -18.47
N ARG A 19 13.34 12.65 -17.68
CA ARG A 19 13.32 12.54 -16.21
C ARG A 19 11.95 12.10 -15.69
N MET A 20 10.88 12.67 -16.23
CA MET A 20 9.51 12.30 -15.84
C MET A 20 9.20 10.84 -16.20
N LEU A 21 9.60 10.40 -17.40
CA LEU A 21 9.44 9.00 -17.81
C LEU A 21 10.19 8.04 -16.89
N ALA A 22 11.45 8.35 -16.56
CA ALA A 22 12.24 7.54 -15.62
C ALA A 22 11.61 7.46 -14.23
N GLU A 23 10.99 8.55 -13.76
CA GLU A 23 10.25 8.56 -12.50
C GLU A 23 9.02 7.65 -12.56
N PHE A 24 8.24 7.69 -13.65
CA PHE A 24 7.08 6.79 -13.82
C PHE A 24 7.50 5.33 -13.93
N GLU A 25 8.56 5.02 -14.66
CA GLU A 25 9.11 3.66 -14.71
C GLU A 25 9.54 3.15 -13.32
N ALA A 26 10.15 4.02 -12.51
CA ALA A 26 10.51 3.70 -11.12
C ALA A 26 9.26 3.46 -10.25
N GLN A 27 8.23 4.29 -10.38
CA GLN A 27 6.96 4.12 -9.66
C GLN A 27 6.24 2.83 -10.06
N ASP A 28 6.18 2.52 -11.35
CA ASP A 28 5.54 1.31 -11.88
C ASP A 28 6.28 0.06 -11.43
N SER A 29 7.62 0.07 -11.48
CA SER A 29 8.43 -1.06 -11.00
C SER A 29 8.23 -1.31 -9.51
N ALA A 30 8.14 -0.26 -8.70
CA ALA A 30 7.86 -0.37 -7.26
C ALA A 30 6.45 -0.90 -7.01
N ALA A 31 5.44 -0.44 -7.76
CA ALA A 31 4.07 -0.92 -7.66
C ALA A 31 3.93 -2.41 -7.99
N ALA A 32 4.61 -2.86 -9.05
CA ALA A 32 4.65 -4.28 -9.43
C ALA A 32 5.30 -5.15 -8.34
N GLN A 33 6.38 -4.66 -7.74
CA GLN A 33 7.02 -5.36 -6.61
C GLN A 33 6.08 -5.43 -5.41
N MET A 34 5.35 -4.36 -5.09
CA MET A 34 4.40 -4.35 -3.97
C MET A 34 3.19 -5.28 -4.22
N GLU A 35 2.74 -5.40 -5.46
CA GLU A 35 1.68 -6.35 -5.85
C GLU A 35 2.13 -7.81 -5.63
N ALA A 36 3.41 -8.11 -5.89
CA ALA A 36 3.96 -9.44 -5.67
C ALA A 36 4.07 -9.82 -4.17
N VAL A 37 4.07 -8.85 -3.25
CA VAL A 37 4.20 -9.10 -1.80
C VAL A 37 2.86 -9.58 -1.21
N MET A 38 2.70 -10.91 -1.17
CA MET A 38 1.53 -11.58 -0.62
C MET A 38 1.59 -11.80 0.91
N SER A 39 2.78 -11.69 1.49
CA SER A 39 3.03 -11.89 2.92
C SER A 39 4.15 -10.97 3.42
N VAL A 40 3.97 -10.40 4.60
CA VAL A 40 4.98 -9.58 5.28
C VAL A 40 5.26 -10.17 6.66
N VAL A 41 6.53 -10.32 7.00
CA VAL A 41 6.94 -10.71 8.36
C VAL A 41 6.90 -9.46 9.23
N THR A 42 6.11 -9.49 10.29
CA THR A 42 5.92 -8.35 11.19
C THR A 42 6.08 -8.77 12.64
N GLN A 43 6.58 -7.86 13.49
CA GLN A 43 6.48 -8.05 14.93
C GLN A 43 5.03 -7.84 15.35
N ALA A 44 4.44 -8.89 15.90
CA ALA A 44 3.10 -8.90 16.46
C ALA A 44 3.19 -9.29 17.93
N TRP A 45 2.05 -9.30 18.61
CA TRP A 45 1.93 -9.83 19.95
C TRP A 45 0.79 -10.85 19.99
N ARG A 46 0.95 -11.86 20.83
CA ARG A 46 -0.03 -12.91 21.09
C ARG A 46 -0.45 -12.86 22.55
N CYS A 47 -1.75 -12.77 22.76
CA CYS A 47 -2.36 -12.85 24.07
C CYS A 47 -2.59 -14.33 24.44
N ALA A 48 -2.16 -14.76 25.62
CA ALA A 48 -2.32 -16.14 26.08
C ALA A 48 -3.79 -16.48 26.41
N GLU A 49 -4.53 -15.51 26.95
CA GLU A 49 -5.90 -15.67 27.43
C GLU A 49 -6.92 -15.54 26.30
N CYS A 50 -6.73 -14.58 25.39
CA CYS A 50 -7.61 -14.42 24.22
C CYS A 50 -7.24 -15.35 23.06
N GLY A 51 -6.00 -15.85 23.02
CA GLY A 51 -5.47 -16.59 21.87
C GLY A 51 -5.31 -15.76 20.59
N VAL A 52 -5.53 -14.45 20.64
CA VAL A 52 -5.49 -13.54 19.48
C VAL A 52 -4.07 -13.04 19.24
N THR A 53 -3.62 -13.13 17.98
CA THR A 53 -2.41 -12.47 17.48
C THR A 53 -2.80 -11.17 16.76
N SER A 54 -2.15 -10.07 17.09
CA SER A 54 -2.43 -8.76 16.50
C SER A 54 -1.17 -7.88 16.49
N ASP A 55 -1.07 -6.96 15.54
CA ASP A 55 -0.05 -5.90 15.49
C ASP A 55 -0.60 -4.53 15.91
N HIS A 56 -1.92 -4.41 16.09
CA HIS A 56 -2.56 -3.16 16.50
C HIS A 56 -2.27 -2.79 17.96
N ALA A 57 -1.77 -1.56 18.16
CA ALA A 57 -1.47 -1.02 19.49
C ALA A 57 -2.71 -0.91 20.41
N ARG A 58 -3.89 -0.56 19.86
CA ARG A 58 -5.13 -0.45 20.65
C ARG A 58 -5.51 -1.76 21.31
N ARG A 59 -5.59 -2.85 20.53
CA ARG A 59 -5.89 -4.18 21.06
C ARG A 59 -4.87 -4.65 22.10
N ARG A 60 -3.61 -4.19 21.99
CA ARG A 60 -2.56 -4.48 22.95
C ARG A 60 -2.86 -3.81 24.28
N ALA A 61 -3.21 -2.53 24.24
CA ALA A 61 -3.62 -1.75 25.42
C ALA A 61 -4.86 -2.39 26.07
N ASP A 62 -5.88 -2.73 25.28
CA ASP A 62 -7.10 -3.36 25.78
C ASP A 62 -6.82 -4.69 26.53
N CYS A 63 -5.89 -5.51 26.02
CA CYS A 63 -5.49 -6.75 26.69
C CYS A 63 -4.63 -6.48 27.93
N ALA A 64 -3.74 -5.49 27.87
CA ALA A 64 -2.90 -5.11 29.01
C ALA A 64 -3.75 -4.55 30.17
N GLU A 65 -4.76 -3.74 29.89
CA GLU A 65 -5.72 -3.20 30.88
C GLU A 65 -6.53 -4.30 31.57
N ARG A 66 -6.82 -5.40 30.85
CA ARG A 66 -7.48 -6.59 31.40
C ARG A 66 -6.53 -7.49 32.19
N GLY A 67 -5.24 -7.18 32.25
CA GLY A 67 -4.23 -7.98 32.94
C GLY A 67 -3.84 -9.27 32.20
N HIS A 68 -4.03 -9.33 30.88
CA HIS A 68 -3.66 -10.49 30.08
C HIS A 68 -2.15 -10.58 29.83
N THR A 69 -1.65 -11.80 29.68
CA THR A 69 -0.26 -12.10 29.38
C THR A 69 0.02 -11.93 27.89
N LEU A 70 0.80 -10.90 27.55
CA LEU A 70 1.16 -10.58 26.18
C LEU A 70 2.59 -11.04 25.87
N SER A 71 2.74 -11.82 24.81
CA SER A 71 4.04 -12.26 24.29
C SER A 71 4.34 -11.59 22.95
N ASN A 72 5.56 -11.10 22.75
CA ASN A 72 5.99 -10.59 21.45
C ASN A 72 6.36 -11.78 20.56
N VAL A 73 5.83 -11.79 19.34
CA VAL A 73 6.02 -12.89 18.38
C VAL A 73 6.27 -12.32 16.99
N THR A 74 7.21 -12.89 16.27
CA THR A 74 7.39 -12.61 14.84
C THR A 74 6.38 -13.45 14.06
N ALA A 75 5.41 -12.81 13.41
CA ALA A 75 4.31 -13.50 12.72
C ALA A 75 4.23 -13.08 11.24
N THR A 76 3.75 -14.00 10.40
CA THR A 76 3.57 -13.72 8.97
C THR A 76 2.18 -13.15 8.73
N LYS A 77 2.12 -11.87 8.37
CA LYS A 77 0.88 -11.15 8.06
C LYS A 77 0.52 -11.32 6.59
N THR A 78 -0.69 -11.81 6.34
CA THR A 78 -1.29 -11.95 5.02
C THR A 78 -2.62 -11.21 4.98
N LYS A 79 -3.05 -10.78 3.79
CA LYS A 79 -4.31 -10.06 3.60
C LYS A 79 -5.28 -10.88 2.77
N TRP A 80 -6.53 -10.91 3.21
CA TRP A 80 -7.58 -11.73 2.61
C TRP A 80 -8.82 -10.88 2.37
N LYS A 81 -9.56 -11.22 1.32
CA LYS A 81 -10.78 -10.55 0.91
C LYS A 81 -11.92 -11.56 0.86
N CYS A 82 -13.04 -11.25 1.50
CA CYS A 82 -14.24 -12.08 1.39
C CYS A 82 -14.78 -12.04 -0.05
N ILE A 83 -15.15 -13.19 -0.59
CA ILE A 83 -15.72 -13.29 -1.94
C ILE A 83 -17.13 -12.67 -2.00
N GLY A 84 -17.92 -12.85 -0.93
CA GLY A 84 -19.30 -12.34 -0.85
C GLY A 84 -19.38 -10.83 -0.70
N CYS A 85 -18.91 -10.30 0.44
CA CYS A 85 -19.05 -8.87 0.75
C CYS A 85 -17.83 -8.01 0.42
N GLN A 86 -16.77 -8.59 -0.16
CA GLN A 86 -15.55 -7.87 -0.54
C GLN A 86 -14.79 -7.22 0.64
N ALA A 87 -15.21 -7.47 1.89
CA ALA A 87 -14.53 -6.98 3.09
C ALA A 87 -13.12 -7.61 3.22
N THR A 88 -12.16 -6.81 3.68
CA THR A 88 -10.78 -7.26 3.86
C THR A 88 -10.46 -7.59 5.31
N ALA A 89 -9.72 -8.65 5.53
CA ALA A 89 -9.18 -9.04 6.84
C ALA A 89 -7.68 -9.26 6.75
N SER A 90 -6.94 -8.86 7.79
CA SER A 90 -5.54 -9.24 7.96
C SER A 90 -5.48 -10.48 8.85
N VAL A 91 -4.69 -11.46 8.43
CA VAL A 91 -4.54 -12.75 9.10
C VAL A 91 -3.07 -12.99 9.39
N PHE A 92 -2.80 -13.47 10.59
CA PHE A 92 -1.47 -13.90 11.02
C PHE A 92 -1.37 -15.43 10.92
N ASP A 93 -0.24 -15.93 10.41
CA ASP A 93 0.11 -17.35 10.33
C ASP A 93 -0.96 -18.24 9.68
N ARG A 94 -1.69 -17.69 8.70
CA ARG A 94 -2.76 -18.36 7.93
C ARG A 94 -3.96 -18.82 8.75
N VAL A 95 -4.16 -18.29 9.94
CA VAL A 95 -5.34 -18.57 10.78
C VAL A 95 -6.55 -17.74 10.32
N LEU A 96 -7.24 -18.23 9.29
CA LEU A 96 -8.46 -17.60 8.75
C LEU A 96 -9.69 -17.92 9.62
N PRO A 97 -10.64 -17.00 9.76
CA PRO A 97 -11.93 -17.30 10.37
C PRO A 97 -12.79 -18.19 9.45
N ASP A 98 -13.55 -19.12 10.03
CA ASP A 98 -14.42 -20.05 9.29
C ASP A 98 -15.51 -19.35 8.46
N SER A 99 -15.91 -18.14 8.88
CA SER A 99 -16.91 -17.33 8.20
C SER A 99 -16.57 -15.85 8.26
N CYS A 100 -17.04 -15.11 7.26
CA CYS A 100 -16.88 -13.67 7.21
C CYS A 100 -17.70 -13.01 8.34
N PRO A 101 -17.09 -12.18 9.20
CA PRO A 101 -17.80 -11.52 10.31
C PRO A 101 -18.83 -10.49 9.84
N GLN A 102 -18.82 -10.11 8.55
CA GLN A 102 -19.74 -9.12 7.98
C GLN A 102 -20.93 -9.78 7.26
N CYS A 103 -20.73 -10.90 6.57
CA CYS A 103 -21.78 -11.52 5.75
C CYS A 103 -22.02 -13.01 6.00
N GLY A 104 -21.24 -13.67 6.87
CA GLY A 104 -21.33 -15.11 7.12
C GLY A 104 -20.83 -16.01 5.99
N GLY A 105 -20.40 -15.45 4.85
CA GLY A 105 -19.85 -16.22 3.74
C GLY A 105 -18.54 -16.94 4.09
N LYS A 106 -18.31 -18.12 3.49
CA LYS A 106 -17.14 -18.98 3.77
C LYS A 106 -15.98 -18.83 2.78
N GLY A 107 -16.15 -17.98 1.76
CA GLY A 107 -15.16 -17.79 0.70
C GLY A 107 -14.22 -16.63 1.00
N PHE A 108 -12.91 -16.90 1.05
CA PHE A 108 -11.87 -15.89 1.14
C PHE A 108 -10.84 -16.07 0.01
N LYS A 109 -10.42 -14.95 -0.58
CA LYS A 109 -9.35 -14.88 -1.58
C LYS A 109 -8.18 -14.10 -1.01
N GLN A 110 -6.97 -14.63 -1.12
CA GLN A 110 -5.76 -13.91 -0.73
C GLN A 110 -5.52 -12.73 -1.69
N ILE A 111 -5.13 -11.58 -1.14
CA ILE A 111 -4.79 -10.37 -1.88
C ILE A 111 -3.42 -9.82 -1.44
N PRO A 112 -2.76 -9.00 -2.27
CA PRO A 112 -1.51 -8.33 -1.89
C PRO A 112 -1.67 -7.52 -0.60
N VAL A 113 -0.64 -7.47 0.24
CA VAL A 113 -0.71 -6.83 1.57
C VAL A 113 -0.97 -5.32 1.45
N GLN A 114 -0.30 -4.67 0.51
CA GLN A 114 -0.48 -3.23 0.21
C GLN A 114 -1.76 -2.94 -0.60
N GLY A 115 -2.48 -3.97 -1.03
CA GLY A 115 -3.64 -3.83 -1.91
C GLY A 115 -3.24 -3.70 -3.38
N THR A 116 -4.26 -3.57 -4.25
CA THR A 116 -4.04 -3.25 -5.66
C THR A 116 -3.57 -1.81 -5.79
N PRO A 117 -2.53 -1.53 -6.60
CA PRO A 117 -2.07 -0.16 -6.82
C PRO A 117 -3.22 0.70 -7.35
N ARG A 118 -3.24 1.98 -6.96
CA ARG A 118 -4.17 2.94 -7.57
C ARG A 118 -3.82 3.09 -9.05
N THR A 119 -4.82 3.44 -9.85
CA THR A 119 -4.64 3.79 -11.27
C THR A 119 -3.46 4.74 -11.42
N ALA A 120 -2.57 4.45 -12.40
CA ALA A 120 -1.40 5.26 -12.67
C ALA A 120 -1.79 6.75 -12.81
N PRO A 121 -1.01 7.68 -12.22
CA PRO A 121 -1.28 9.10 -12.34
C PRO A 121 -1.36 9.48 -13.82
N MET A 122 -2.48 10.09 -14.21
CA MET A 122 -2.68 10.52 -15.58
C MET A 122 -2.02 11.88 -15.80
N GLU A 123 -1.75 12.27 -17.05
CA GLU A 123 -1.24 13.62 -17.38
C GLU A 123 -2.09 14.73 -16.75
N ARG A 124 -3.40 14.51 -16.60
CA ARG A 124 -4.31 15.46 -15.96
C ARG A 124 -3.96 15.76 -14.50
N ASP A 125 -3.37 14.80 -13.80
CA ASP A 125 -3.03 14.90 -12.39
C ASP A 125 -1.75 15.75 -12.19
N GLN A 126 -1.04 16.04 -13.27
CA GLN A 126 0.19 16.85 -13.30
C GLN A 126 -0.08 18.34 -13.57
N PHE A 127 -1.32 18.73 -13.88
CA PHE A 127 -1.65 20.14 -14.08
C PHE A 127 -1.62 20.89 -12.76
N LEU A 128 -0.69 21.85 -12.66
CA LEU A 128 -0.65 22.80 -11.56
C LEU A 128 -1.89 23.71 -11.62
N PRO A 129 -2.62 23.94 -10.52
CA PRO A 129 -3.82 24.78 -10.50
C PRO A 129 -3.60 26.22 -11.01
N ARG A 130 -2.36 26.71 -10.97
CA ARG A 130 -1.96 28.06 -11.42
C ARG A 130 -0.96 28.06 -12.58
N GLY A 131 -0.62 26.88 -13.12
CA GLY A 131 0.46 26.74 -14.11
C GLY A 131 1.87 26.89 -13.52
N GLU A 132 2.89 26.90 -14.38
CA GLU A 132 4.27 27.21 -14.00
C GLU A 132 4.46 28.73 -13.95
N GLU A 133 4.63 29.29 -12.75
CA GLU A 133 4.94 30.72 -12.60
C GLU A 133 6.39 30.98 -13.05
N LEU A 134 6.58 31.95 -13.95
CA LEU A 134 7.90 32.41 -14.37
C LEU A 134 8.59 33.07 -13.17
N LYS A 135 9.64 32.42 -12.66
CA LYS A 135 10.40 32.86 -11.48
C LYS A 135 11.10 34.21 -11.67
N TYR A 136 11.18 34.73 -12.89
CA TYR A 136 11.86 35.98 -13.24
C TYR A 136 11.08 36.74 -14.32
N LEU A 137 9.99 37.39 -13.91
CA LEU A 137 9.44 38.59 -14.55
C LEU A 137 9.42 39.71 -13.50
#